data_AF-A0A4Q3J9X9-F1
#
_entry.id   AF-A0A4Q3J9X9-F1
#
_cell.length_a   1.000
_cell.length_b   1.000
_cell.length_c   1.000
_cell.angle_alpha   90.00
_cell.angle_beta   90.00
_cell.angle_gamma   90.00
#
_symmetry.space_group_name_H-M   'P 1'
#
loop_
_entity.id
_entity.type
_entity.pdbx_description
1 polymer ?
#
loop_
_entity_poly.entity_id
_entity_poly.type
_entity_poly.pdbx_seq_one_letter_code
_entity_poly.pdbx_strand_id
1 'polypeptide(L)'
;PRHNGLAAFGKEVIGRMNRLGMVVDLAHVAPKVMHDVLDRVARNDGLVMATFVPDFISQASRDWHRPAKDQYGKTPDGLDYQKAEAEIVRTAGPRPKATLAEYCDHVEYLAKRIGHDHVGIGSDFFGGLNPEGLEDASTFPRVIAELIRRGWSDENLAKLAGGNMLRVMRSVASVAAR
;
A
#
# COMPACT_ATOMS: atom_id res chain seq x y z
N PRO A 1 -19.48 -6.51 -3.70
CA PRO A 1 -18.58 -7.22 -4.64
C PRO A 1 -19.31 -8.38 -5.33
N ARG A 2 -19.15 -8.56 -6.65
CA ARG A 2 -19.79 -9.68 -7.39
C ARG A 2 -19.29 -11.06 -6.95
N HIS A 3 -18.06 -11.12 -6.41
CA HIS A 3 -17.45 -12.33 -5.85
C HIS A 3 -16.91 -12.01 -4.45
N ASN A 4 -17.10 -12.90 -3.47
CA ASN A 4 -16.60 -12.76 -2.10
C ASN A 4 -15.12 -13.18 -1.98
N GLY A 5 -14.25 -12.53 -2.77
CA GLY A 5 -12.84 -12.91 -2.95
C GLY A 5 -12.56 -13.39 -4.38
N LEU A 6 -11.52 -14.21 -4.56
CA LEU A 6 -11.16 -14.77 -5.87
C LEU A 6 -12.18 -15.82 -6.34
N ALA A 7 -12.69 -15.64 -7.57
CA ALA A 7 -13.48 -16.65 -8.27
C ALA A 7 -12.64 -17.91 -8.59
N ALA A 8 -13.29 -19.04 -8.92
CA ALA A 8 -12.61 -20.30 -9.25
C ALA A 8 -11.58 -20.12 -10.38
N PHE A 9 -11.98 -19.54 -11.51
CA PHE A 9 -11.08 -19.20 -12.60
C PHE A 9 -9.96 -18.23 -12.17
N GLY A 10 -10.27 -17.26 -11.30
CA GLY A 10 -9.26 -16.34 -10.75
C GLY A 10 -8.15 -17.07 -10.00
N LYS A 11 -8.47 -18.14 -9.26
CA LYS A 11 -7.45 -18.99 -8.59
C LYS A 11 -6.57 -19.71 -9.60
N GLU A 12 -7.13 -20.19 -10.72
CA GLU A 12 -6.37 -20.82 -11.80
C GLU A 12 -5.42 -19.83 -12.48
N VAL A 13 -5.87 -18.60 -12.72
CA VAL A 13 -5.06 -17.50 -13.27
C VAL A 13 -3.89 -17.20 -12.34
N ILE A 14 -4.13 -17.03 -11.03
CA ILE A 14 -3.05 -16.85 -10.04
C ILE A 14 -2.07 -18.03 -10.09
N GLY A 15 -2.56 -19.27 -10.20
CA GLY A 15 -1.72 -20.45 -10.37
C GLY A 15 -0.84 -20.38 -11.63
N ARG A 16 -1.36 -19.86 -12.74
CA ARG A 16 -0.59 -19.65 -13.98
C ARG A 16 0.42 -18.52 -13.83
N MET A 17 0.04 -17.39 -13.22
CA MET A 17 0.95 -16.27 -12.94
C MET A 17 2.14 -16.71 -12.10
N ASN A 18 1.89 -17.49 -11.04
CA ASN A 18 2.96 -18.05 -10.21
C ASN A 18 3.90 -18.95 -11.02
N ARG A 19 3.37 -19.82 -11.90
CA ARG A 19 4.20 -20.68 -12.77
C ARG A 19 5.03 -19.90 -13.79
N LEU A 20 4.58 -18.72 -14.19
CA LEU A 20 5.30 -17.85 -15.13
C LEU A 20 6.38 -16.99 -14.45
N GLY A 21 6.46 -16.99 -13.11
CA GLY A 21 7.24 -15.97 -12.42
C GLY A 21 6.69 -14.57 -12.72
N MET A 22 5.37 -14.38 -12.59
CA MET A 22 4.75 -13.07 -12.65
C MET A 22 4.49 -12.54 -11.24
N VAL A 23 4.87 -11.30 -10.96
CA VAL A 23 4.49 -10.60 -9.72
C VAL A 23 2.98 -10.38 -9.75
N VAL A 24 2.29 -10.86 -8.71
CA VAL A 24 0.86 -10.58 -8.52
C VAL A 24 0.74 -9.29 -7.71
N ASP A 25 0.35 -8.21 -8.38
CA ASP A 25 0.00 -6.94 -7.72
C ASP A 25 -1.41 -7.02 -7.12
N LEU A 26 -1.56 -6.47 -5.93
CA LEU A 26 -2.79 -6.44 -5.14
C LEU A 26 -3.31 -5.02 -4.93
N ALA A 27 -2.71 -4.01 -5.58
CA ALA A 27 -3.30 -2.69 -5.67
C ALA A 27 -4.77 -2.80 -6.16
N HIS A 28 -5.63 -1.99 -5.56
CA HIS A 28 -7.07 -1.89 -5.88
C HIS A 28 -7.95 -3.15 -5.65
N VAL A 29 -7.42 -4.25 -5.10
CA VAL A 29 -8.26 -5.41 -4.77
C VAL A 29 -9.33 -5.08 -3.71
N ALA A 30 -10.34 -5.94 -3.62
CA ALA A 30 -11.37 -5.83 -2.58
C ALA A 30 -10.74 -5.94 -1.17
N PRO A 31 -11.24 -5.22 -0.15
CA PRO A 31 -10.66 -5.25 1.19
C PRO A 31 -10.46 -6.66 1.76
N LYS A 32 -11.41 -7.57 1.52
CA LYS A 32 -11.29 -8.96 1.94
C LYS A 32 -10.07 -9.66 1.31
N VAL A 33 -9.82 -9.46 0.02
CA VAL A 33 -8.67 -10.07 -0.68
C VAL A 33 -7.37 -9.53 -0.10
N MET A 34 -7.29 -8.21 0.15
CA MET A 34 -6.13 -7.60 0.78
C MET A 34 -5.84 -8.20 2.16
N HIS A 35 -6.85 -8.36 3.02
CA HIS A 35 -6.68 -9.01 4.33
C HIS A 35 -6.25 -10.47 4.20
N ASP A 36 -6.93 -11.25 3.34
CA ASP A 36 -6.61 -12.65 3.11
C ASP A 36 -5.17 -12.84 2.63
N VAL A 37 -4.62 -11.89 1.85
CA VAL A 37 -3.22 -11.94 1.40
C VAL A 37 -2.28 -11.47 2.49
N LEU A 38 -2.59 -10.40 3.24
CA LEU A 38 -1.72 -9.91 4.31
C LEU A 38 -1.38 -11.01 5.32
N ASP A 39 -2.33 -11.91 5.61
CA ASP A 39 -2.15 -13.10 6.47
C ASP A 39 -1.21 -14.18 5.90
N ARG A 40 -0.88 -14.08 4.62
CA ARG A 40 -0.10 -15.06 3.86
C ARG A 40 1.22 -14.50 3.36
N VAL A 41 1.43 -13.18 3.36
CA VAL A 41 2.63 -12.52 2.81
C VAL A 41 3.90 -13.18 3.36
N ALA A 42 4.04 -13.27 4.69
CA ALA A 42 5.22 -13.84 5.33
C ALA A 42 5.44 -15.31 4.94
N ARG A 43 4.36 -16.10 4.85
CA ARG A 43 4.43 -17.52 4.45
C ARG A 43 4.84 -17.72 2.99
N ASN A 44 4.53 -16.75 2.14
CA ASN A 44 4.78 -16.80 0.69
C ASN A 44 6.03 -16.02 0.27
N ASP A 45 6.80 -15.53 1.24
CA ASP A 45 7.95 -14.64 1.03
C ASP A 45 7.64 -13.38 0.20
N GLY A 46 6.40 -12.89 0.31
CA GLY A 46 5.89 -11.76 -0.46
C GLY A 46 6.37 -10.40 0.04
N LEU A 47 5.96 -9.35 -0.65
CA LEU A 47 6.28 -7.96 -0.33
C LEU A 47 4.98 -7.13 -0.31
N VAL A 48 4.84 -6.29 0.71
CA VAL A 48 3.81 -5.25 0.79
C VAL A 48 4.50 -3.89 0.65
N MET A 49 4.02 -3.10 -0.29
CA MET A 49 4.48 -1.74 -0.51
C MET A 49 3.64 -0.78 0.33
N ALA A 50 4.26 -0.11 1.30
CA ALA A 50 3.65 0.95 2.06
C ALA A 50 3.52 2.20 1.17
N THR A 51 2.29 2.71 1.03
CA THR A 51 1.99 3.83 0.14
C THR A 51 1.91 5.16 0.87
N PHE A 52 2.14 6.28 0.18
CA PHE A 52 1.95 7.61 0.77
C PHE A 52 0.48 8.07 0.75
N VAL A 53 -0.45 7.26 0.24
CA VAL A 53 -1.87 7.62 0.17
C VAL A 53 -2.44 7.88 1.57
N PRO A 54 -2.97 9.09 1.86
CA PRO A 54 -3.36 9.50 3.21
C PRO A 54 -4.37 8.59 3.91
N ASP A 55 -5.29 7.97 3.16
CA ASP A 55 -6.33 7.09 3.73
C ASP A 55 -5.80 5.76 4.29
N PHE A 56 -4.61 5.33 3.90
CA PHE A 56 -4.00 4.11 4.43
C PHE A 56 -3.16 4.38 5.68
N ILE A 57 -2.71 5.62 5.87
CA ILE A 57 -1.75 5.97 6.91
C ILE A 57 -2.37 6.81 8.04
N SER A 58 -3.38 7.64 7.74
CA SER A 58 -4.06 8.48 8.73
C SER A 58 -5.52 8.07 8.90
N GLN A 59 -5.87 7.70 10.13
CA GLN A 59 -7.24 7.33 10.48
C GLN A 59 -8.22 8.49 10.27
N ALA A 60 -7.79 9.73 10.58
CA ALA A 60 -8.61 10.93 10.37
C ALA A 60 -8.90 11.16 8.88
N SER A 61 -7.89 11.00 8.02
CA SER A 61 -8.07 11.11 6.56
C SER A 61 -9.01 10.03 6.03
N ARG A 62 -8.83 8.79 6.51
CA ARG A 62 -9.69 7.65 6.18
C ARG A 62 -11.14 7.88 6.59
N ASP A 63 -11.37 8.37 7.81
CA ASP A 63 -12.70 8.63 8.34
C ASP A 63 -13.41 9.75 7.58
N TRP A 64 -12.66 10.80 7.20
CA TRP A 64 -13.15 11.89 6.36
C TRP A 64 -13.59 11.38 4.98
N HIS A 65 -12.83 10.47 4.36
CA HIS A 65 -13.14 9.95 3.02
C HIS A 65 -14.16 8.80 3.01
N ARG A 66 -14.40 8.14 4.15
CA ARG A 66 -15.28 6.97 4.25
C ARG A 66 -16.69 7.19 3.68
N PRO A 67 -17.43 8.27 3.99
CA PRO A 67 -18.79 8.45 3.48
C PRO A 67 -18.87 8.43 1.95
N ALA A 68 -17.92 9.06 1.27
CA ALA A 68 -17.87 9.06 -0.19
C ALA A 68 -17.46 7.70 -0.75
N LYS A 69 -16.52 6.98 -0.10
CA LYS A 69 -16.20 5.61 -0.50
C LYS A 69 -17.37 4.65 -0.32
N ASP A 70 -18.18 4.83 0.72
CA ASP A 70 -19.37 4.02 0.96
C ASP A 70 -20.47 4.32 -0.07
N GLN A 71 -20.62 5.60 -0.44
CA GLN A 71 -21.61 6.04 -1.43
C GLN A 71 -21.23 5.65 -2.87
N TYR A 72 -19.98 5.84 -3.25
CA TYR A 72 -19.54 5.75 -4.64
C TYR A 72 -18.66 4.52 -4.93
N GLY A 73 -18.03 3.92 -3.91
CA GLY A 73 -17.05 2.84 -4.09
C GLY A 73 -15.64 3.33 -4.45
N LYS A 74 -14.76 2.41 -4.87
CA LYS A 74 -13.35 2.72 -5.22
C LYS A 74 -13.15 3.26 -6.63
N THR A 75 -14.07 2.96 -7.56
CA THR A 75 -14.00 3.33 -8.99
C THR A 75 -15.42 3.40 -9.53
N PRO A 76 -16.14 4.50 -9.31
CA PRO A 76 -17.47 4.68 -9.86
C PRO A 76 -17.35 5.23 -11.28
N ASP A 77 -17.88 4.50 -12.26
CA ASP A 77 -18.01 5.00 -13.63
C ASP A 77 -18.80 6.31 -13.63
N GLY A 78 -18.21 7.36 -14.22
CA GLY A 78 -18.86 8.66 -14.35
C GLY A 78 -18.88 9.54 -13.10
N LEU A 79 -18.17 9.18 -12.01
CA LEU A 79 -18.03 10.09 -10.88
C LEU A 79 -17.13 11.28 -11.23
N ASP A 80 -17.70 12.48 -11.10
CA ASP A 80 -16.93 13.72 -11.02
C ASP A 80 -16.31 13.82 -9.61
N TYR A 81 -15.11 13.26 -9.46
CA TYR A 81 -14.41 13.19 -8.16
C TYR A 81 -14.19 14.59 -7.57
N GLN A 82 -13.95 15.61 -8.40
CA GLN A 82 -13.76 16.98 -7.93
C GLN A 82 -15.02 17.54 -7.28
N LYS A 83 -16.20 17.30 -7.88
CA LYS A 83 -17.48 17.70 -7.27
C LYS A 83 -17.77 16.93 -5.98
N ALA A 84 -17.52 15.62 -5.98
CA ALA A 84 -17.71 14.82 -4.79
C ALA A 84 -16.82 15.30 -3.64
N GLU A 85 -15.54 15.55 -3.92
CA GLU A 85 -14.59 16.08 -2.93
C GLU A 85 -14.98 17.47 -2.45
N ALA A 86 -15.37 18.38 -3.35
CA ALA A 86 -15.82 19.72 -2.98
C ALA A 86 -17.05 19.69 -2.04
N GLU A 87 -17.97 18.76 -2.24
CA GLU A 87 -19.14 18.59 -1.39
C GLU A 87 -18.78 18.04 0.01
N ILE A 88 -17.83 17.10 0.09
CA ILE A 88 -17.33 16.63 1.39
C ILE A 88 -16.60 17.77 2.09
N VAL A 89 -15.78 18.56 1.38
CA VAL A 89 -15.10 19.72 1.96
C VAL A 89 -16.10 20.74 2.50
N ARG A 90 -17.19 20.99 1.76
CA ARG A 90 -18.26 21.91 2.17
C ARG A 90 -18.98 21.45 3.45
N THR A 91 -19.16 20.14 3.62
CA THR A 91 -19.99 19.57 4.70
C THR A 91 -19.19 19.12 5.92
N ALA A 92 -17.97 18.62 5.73
CA ALA A 92 -17.11 18.04 6.76
C ALA A 92 -15.80 18.83 6.98
N GLY A 93 -15.58 19.93 6.26
CA GLY A 93 -14.34 20.69 6.29
C GLY A 93 -13.23 20.06 5.44
N PRO A 94 -12.03 20.69 5.37
CA PRO A 94 -10.93 20.18 4.56
C PRO A 94 -10.46 18.80 5.05
N ARG A 95 -10.00 17.98 4.11
CA ARG A 95 -9.44 16.66 4.43
C ARG A 95 -8.24 16.80 5.37
N PRO A 96 -8.17 16.02 6.47
CA PRO A 96 -7.00 15.98 7.33
C PRO A 96 -5.75 15.57 6.55
N LYS A 97 -4.66 16.33 6.75
CA LYS A 97 -3.35 16.01 6.19
C LYS A 97 -2.73 14.87 6.99
N ALA A 98 -2.37 13.81 6.28
CA ALA A 98 -1.49 12.81 6.86
C ALA A 98 -0.05 13.36 6.92
N THR A 99 0.78 12.78 7.78
CA THR A 99 2.16 13.24 8.03
C THR A 99 3.19 12.15 7.75
N LEU A 100 4.45 12.55 7.56
CA LEU A 100 5.61 11.66 7.55
C LEU A 100 5.64 10.73 8.78
N ALA A 101 5.30 11.25 9.95
CA ALA A 101 5.30 10.48 11.19
C ALA A 101 4.25 9.35 11.16
N GLU A 102 3.02 9.64 10.72
CA GLU A 102 1.96 8.63 10.54
C GLU A 102 2.34 7.60 9.45
N TYR A 103 3.03 8.03 8.39
CA TYR A 103 3.58 7.09 7.41
C TYR A 103 4.59 6.13 8.06
N CYS A 104 5.53 6.63 8.86
CA CYS A 104 6.48 5.80 9.58
C CYS A 104 5.80 4.88 10.61
N ASP A 105 4.74 5.35 11.30
CA ASP A 105 3.91 4.50 12.18
C ASP A 105 3.29 3.33 11.39
N HIS A 106 2.82 3.61 10.17
CA HIS A 106 2.25 2.60 9.30
C HIS A 106 3.30 1.57 8.83
N VAL A 107 4.51 2.02 8.48
CA VAL A 107 5.63 1.14 8.13
C VAL A 107 5.99 0.23 9.31
N GLU A 108 6.05 0.75 10.53
CA GLU A 108 6.32 -0.02 11.75
C GLU A 108 5.20 -1.01 12.06
N TYR A 109 3.94 -0.62 11.88
CA TYR A 109 2.81 -1.52 11.99
C TYR A 109 2.93 -2.71 11.02
N LEU A 110 3.25 -2.44 9.74
CA LEU A 110 3.47 -3.50 8.76
C LEU A 110 4.65 -4.39 9.16
N ALA A 111 5.80 -3.81 9.50
CA ALA A 111 6.97 -4.57 9.89
C ALA A 111 6.71 -5.46 11.11
N LYS A 112 5.96 -4.97 12.10
CA LYS A 112 5.52 -5.77 13.27
C LYS A 112 4.56 -6.89 12.87
N ARG A 113 3.69 -6.65 11.88
CA ARG A 113 2.61 -7.58 11.50
C ARG A 113 3.04 -8.68 10.53
N ILE A 114 3.92 -8.36 9.60
CA ILE A 114 4.35 -9.26 8.52
C ILE A 114 5.86 -9.48 8.47
N GLY A 115 6.66 -8.79 9.30
CA GLY A 115 8.11 -8.92 9.35
C GLY A 115 8.82 -7.88 8.46
N HIS A 116 10.02 -7.45 8.88
CA HIS A 116 10.83 -6.46 8.15
C HIS A 116 11.24 -6.92 6.75
N ASP A 117 11.29 -8.23 6.50
CA ASP A 117 11.65 -8.79 5.20
C ASP A 117 10.53 -8.64 4.15
N HIS A 118 9.35 -8.14 4.55
CA HIS A 118 8.15 -8.13 3.71
C HIS A 118 7.56 -6.74 3.49
N VAL A 119 8.31 -5.68 3.85
CA VAL A 119 7.86 -4.28 3.70
C VAL A 119 8.76 -3.54 2.71
N GLY A 120 8.16 -2.78 1.81
CA GLY A 120 8.83 -1.87 0.88
C GLY A 120 8.11 -0.53 0.82
N ILE A 121 8.66 0.42 0.07
CA ILE A 121 8.07 1.75 -0.13
C ILE A 121 7.52 1.85 -1.56
N GLY A 122 6.23 2.13 -1.70
CA GLY A 122 5.59 2.40 -2.99
C GLY A 122 4.85 3.73 -2.92
N SER A 123 5.53 4.84 -3.22
CA SER A 123 5.05 6.19 -2.90
C SER A 123 3.66 6.52 -3.43
N ASP A 124 3.28 5.98 -4.60
CA ASP A 124 2.09 6.40 -5.34
C ASP A 124 2.13 7.89 -5.73
N PHE A 125 3.33 8.40 -6.00
CA PHE A 125 3.48 9.77 -6.54
C PHE A 125 2.71 9.91 -7.85
N PHE A 126 2.12 11.09 -8.03
CA PHE A 126 1.16 11.41 -9.11
C PHE A 126 -0.18 10.66 -9.01
N GLY A 127 -0.40 9.84 -7.96
CA GLY A 127 -1.66 9.16 -7.67
C GLY A 127 -2.67 9.98 -6.86
N GLY A 128 -2.26 11.12 -6.29
CA GLY A 128 -3.15 12.01 -5.53
C GLY A 128 -2.42 12.92 -4.55
N LEU A 129 -3.06 13.17 -3.41
CA LEU A 129 -2.50 13.98 -2.32
C LEU A 129 -1.39 13.23 -1.60
N ASN A 130 -0.28 13.93 -1.34
CA ASN A 130 0.84 13.41 -0.57
C ASN A 130 0.77 13.87 0.90
N PRO A 131 1.37 13.13 1.84
CA PRO A 131 1.49 13.52 3.24
C PRO A 131 2.42 14.71 3.42
N GLU A 132 2.20 15.48 4.48
CA GLU A 132 3.12 16.53 4.92
C GLU A 132 4.48 15.95 5.29
N GLY A 133 5.54 16.52 4.73
CA GLY A 133 6.90 16.03 4.82
C GLY A 133 7.28 15.01 3.75
N LEU A 134 6.34 14.58 2.89
CA LEU A 134 6.52 13.61 1.81
C LEU A 134 6.03 14.13 0.46
N GLU A 135 6.29 15.39 0.17
CA GLU A 135 5.68 16.10 -0.98
C GLU A 135 6.12 15.55 -2.34
N ASP A 136 7.37 15.10 -2.46
CA ASP A 136 7.97 14.63 -3.72
C ASP A 136 9.15 13.67 -3.50
N ALA A 137 9.78 13.21 -4.58
CA ALA A 137 10.87 12.24 -4.53
C ALA A 137 12.13 12.72 -3.80
N SER A 138 12.35 14.02 -3.66
CA SER A 138 13.46 14.55 -2.85
C SER A 138 13.30 14.29 -1.36
N THR A 139 12.09 13.93 -0.90
CA THR A 139 11.75 13.75 0.50
C THR A 139 11.96 12.33 1.04
N PHE A 140 12.25 11.35 0.18
CA PHE A 140 12.54 9.96 0.60
C PHE A 140 13.59 9.85 1.74
N PRO A 141 14.70 10.62 1.73
CA PRO A 141 15.65 10.60 2.85
C PRO A 141 15.04 10.94 4.21
N ARG A 142 13.92 11.68 4.25
CA ARG A 142 13.23 12.02 5.51
C ARG A 142 12.59 10.78 6.16
N VAL A 143 12.08 9.83 5.36
CA VAL A 143 11.59 8.52 5.87
C VAL A 143 12.72 7.80 6.57
N ILE A 144 13.87 7.69 5.91
CA ILE A 144 15.03 6.99 6.46
C ILE A 144 15.52 7.69 7.73
N ALA A 145 15.63 9.02 7.72
CA ALA A 145 16.03 9.80 8.89
C ALA A 145 15.07 9.60 10.08
N GLU A 146 13.76 9.56 9.83
CA GLU A 146 12.76 9.32 10.88
C GLU A 146 12.87 7.90 11.46
N LEU A 147 13.01 6.88 10.62
CA LEU A 147 13.17 5.50 11.08
C LEU A 147 14.50 5.28 11.83
N ILE A 148 15.58 5.98 11.44
CA ILE A 148 16.84 6.01 12.22
C ILE A 148 16.58 6.57 13.62
N ARG A 149 15.85 7.69 13.75
CA ARG A 149 15.50 8.26 15.07
C ARG A 149 14.66 7.31 15.92
N ARG A 150 13.84 6.47 15.28
CA ARG A 150 13.03 5.42 15.92
C ARG A 150 13.81 4.15 16.25
N GLY A 151 15.10 4.08 15.91
CA GLY A 151 15.99 2.97 16.27
C GLY A 151 15.94 1.78 15.31
N TRP A 152 15.51 1.99 14.06
CA TRP A 152 15.66 0.95 13.04
C TRP A 152 17.14 0.65 12.78
N SER A 153 17.48 -0.64 12.69
CA SER A 153 18.83 -1.06 12.34
C SER A 153 19.13 -0.81 10.85
N ASP A 154 20.40 -0.62 10.51
CA ASP A 154 20.86 -0.51 9.12
C ASP A 154 20.42 -1.69 8.26
N GLU A 155 20.38 -2.90 8.85
CA GLU A 155 19.89 -4.10 8.18
C GLU A 155 18.42 -3.95 7.75
N ASN A 156 17.55 -3.50 8.67
CA ASN A 156 16.13 -3.32 8.39
C ASN A 156 15.87 -2.14 7.45
N LEU A 157 16.68 -1.07 7.53
CA LEU A 157 16.62 0.04 6.60
C LEU A 157 17.03 -0.39 5.19
N ALA A 158 18.08 -1.20 5.03
CA ALA A 158 18.51 -1.73 3.73
C ALA A 158 17.44 -2.64 3.09
N LYS A 159 16.74 -3.44 3.91
CA LYS A 159 15.59 -4.25 3.49
C LYS A 159 14.47 -3.36 2.93
N LEU A 160 14.05 -2.35 3.70
CA LEU A 160 12.99 -1.40 3.32
C LEU A 160 13.34 -0.58 2.07
N ALA A 161 14.58 -0.11 1.96
CA ALA A 161 15.04 0.77 0.88
C ALA A 161 15.06 0.11 -0.51
N GLY A 162 15.01 -1.23 -0.56
CA GLY A 162 14.96 -1.96 -1.82
C GLY A 162 15.44 -3.40 -1.73
N GLY A 163 16.12 -3.79 -0.64
CA GLY A 163 16.60 -5.17 -0.44
C GLY A 163 15.50 -6.21 -0.59
N ASN A 164 14.31 -5.94 -0.03
CA ASN A 164 13.16 -6.84 -0.11
C ASN A 164 12.59 -6.94 -1.54
N MET A 165 12.51 -5.82 -2.25
CA MET A 165 12.07 -5.80 -3.66
C MET A 165 13.03 -6.63 -4.52
N LEU A 166 14.34 -6.40 -4.38
CA LEU A 166 15.35 -7.15 -5.12
C LEU A 166 15.30 -8.64 -4.80
N ARG A 167 15.06 -9.02 -3.54
CA ARG A 167 14.86 -10.42 -3.14
C ARG A 167 13.66 -11.03 -3.87
N VAL A 168 12.49 -10.38 -3.83
CA VAL A 168 11.29 -10.87 -4.50
C VAL A 168 11.50 -11.00 -6.01
N MET A 169 12.11 -9.99 -6.64
CA MET A 169 12.40 -10.03 -8.09
C MET A 169 13.34 -11.18 -8.47
N ARG A 170 14.35 -11.49 -7.64
CA ARG A 170 15.23 -12.65 -7.84
C ARG A 170 14.47 -13.98 -7.72
N SER A 171 13.62 -14.12 -6.70
CA SER A 171 12.79 -15.32 -6.53
C SER A 171 11.88 -15.53 -7.74
N VAL A 172 11.24 -14.46 -8.22
CA VAL A 172 10.37 -14.46 -9.40
C VAL A 172 11.14 -14.85 -10.67
N ALA A 173 12.31 -14.23 -10.91
CA ALA A 173 13.16 -14.57 -12.04
C ALA A 173 13.62 -16.03 -12.02
N SER A 174 13.93 -16.58 -10.84
CA SER A 174 14.32 -17.99 -10.70
C SER A 174 13.22 -18.98 -11.10
N VAL A 175 11.94 -18.59 -10.95
CA VAL A 175 10.81 -19.42 -11.37
C VAL A 175 10.60 -19.33 -12.87
N ALA A 176 10.69 -18.12 -13.44
CA ALA A 176 10.54 -17.89 -14.88
C ALA A 176 11.62 -18.58 -15.73
N ALA A 177 12.78 -18.87 -15.14
CA ALA A 177 13.90 -19.55 -15.81
C ALA A 177 13.79 -21.09 -15.82
N ARG A 178 12.77 -21.69 -15.18
CA ARG A 178 12.53 -23.14 -15.15
C ARG A 178 11.63 -23.58 -16.29
#